data_AF-A0A1F5U5P1-F1
#
_entry.id   AF-A0A1F5U5P1-F1
#
_cell.length_a   1.000
_cell.length_b   1.000
_cell.length_c   1.000
_cell.angle_alpha   90.00
_cell.angle_beta   90.00
_cell.angle_gamma   90.00
#
_symmetry.space_group_name_H-M   'P 1'
#
loop_
_entity.id
_entity.type
_entity.pdbx_description
1 polymer ?
#
loop_
_entity_poly.entity_id
_entity_poly.type
_entity_poly.pdbx_seq_one_letter_code
_entity_poly.pdbx_strand_id
1 'polypeptide(L)'
;MIALVVAIAALLYFTRDDSVEKHCRDIIKHPEKHPALYFENYNFNKNTSLLERIKIAPDFVLDDLKKQQVYGKYSTYIPTGDEKLLFEKYLNLLPKLNRDVLAAKLIGIYFINDYDGGGSTNWVMDKNNNMYVYMVINSVLLKEDISQWLTYKENCCFIPGNGKIVVNCGSKYKALLYGLLHESNHVVDLELGITPYLAEDVKYLRKLKNKNTKFTKDIWLEYNNPHKEYDFKGRSGLAYYTMRRVLFDKAYYMNLSKSPFVSLYGSQNWAEDFADMATFYYLTQILKQPYEIKIFEGDNTTTVFPMLSDKLNERLPIIQSLYK
;
A
#
# COMPACT_ATOMS: atom_id res chain seq x y z
N MET A 1 40.00 -0.54 -14.85
CA MET A 1 38.96 -1.25 -14.06
C MET A 1 38.67 -0.61 -12.69
N ILE A 2 39.30 0.53 -12.33
CA ILE A 2 38.99 1.29 -11.10
C ILE A 2 38.18 2.57 -11.39
N ALA A 3 38.21 3.11 -12.62
CA ALA A 3 37.41 4.27 -13.02
C ALA A 3 35.91 3.97 -13.28
N LEU A 4 35.53 2.70 -13.51
CA LEU A 4 34.14 2.31 -13.79
C LEU A 4 33.31 2.08 -12.51
N VAL A 5 33.97 1.84 -11.37
CA VAL A 5 33.32 1.59 -10.07
C VAL A 5 32.93 2.90 -9.38
N VAL A 6 33.63 4.01 -9.67
CA VAL A 6 33.33 5.33 -9.10
C VAL A 6 32.14 6.01 -9.80
N ALA A 7 31.89 5.73 -11.09
CA ALA A 7 30.77 6.31 -11.83
C ALA A 7 29.41 5.72 -11.45
N ILE A 8 29.35 4.43 -11.09
CA ILE A 8 28.11 3.76 -10.63
C ILE A 8 27.81 4.12 -9.16
N ALA A 9 28.84 4.34 -8.34
CA ALA A 9 28.66 4.85 -6.97
C ALA A 9 28.24 6.32 -6.96
N ALA A 10 28.74 7.17 -7.87
CA ALA A 10 28.33 8.57 -7.99
C ALA A 10 26.89 8.73 -8.53
N LEU A 11 26.42 7.82 -9.40
CA LEU A 11 25.02 7.75 -9.82
C LEU A 11 24.07 7.21 -8.74
N LEU A 12 24.58 6.62 -7.67
CA LEU A 12 23.81 6.20 -6.49
C LEU A 12 23.88 7.21 -5.33
N TYR A 13 24.82 8.16 -5.38
CA TYR A 13 24.99 9.19 -4.35
C TYR A 13 24.36 10.56 -4.72
N PHE A 14 23.94 10.76 -5.98
CA PHE A 14 23.38 12.04 -6.48
C PHE A 14 21.91 12.00 -6.97
N THR A 15 21.12 10.95 -6.70
CA THR A 15 19.96 10.69 -7.58
C THR A 15 18.61 10.34 -6.95
N ARG A 16 18.47 10.37 -5.62
CA ARG A 16 17.13 10.16 -4.99
C ARG A 16 16.54 11.42 -4.35
N ASP A 17 17.33 12.19 -3.61
CA ASP A 17 16.83 13.42 -2.96
C ASP A 17 16.64 14.55 -3.99
N ASP A 18 17.64 14.78 -4.85
CA ASP A 18 17.57 15.77 -5.93
C ASP A 18 16.46 15.48 -6.96
N SER A 19 16.13 14.21 -7.19
CA SER A 19 15.09 13.83 -8.15
C SER A 19 13.68 14.04 -7.58
N VAL A 20 13.46 13.67 -6.31
CA VAL A 20 12.20 13.94 -5.60
C VAL A 20 11.99 15.44 -5.41
N GLU A 21 13.02 16.17 -4.97
CA GLU A 21 12.96 17.62 -4.83
C GLU A 21 12.65 18.28 -6.19
N LYS A 22 13.36 17.91 -7.25
CA LYS A 22 13.11 18.43 -8.60
C LYS A 22 11.68 18.14 -9.05
N HIS A 23 11.18 16.92 -8.81
CA HIS A 23 9.80 16.55 -9.13
C HIS A 23 8.78 17.40 -8.35
N CYS A 24 8.96 17.56 -7.04
CA CYS A 24 8.09 18.39 -6.22
C CYS A 24 8.13 19.86 -6.62
N ARG A 25 9.31 20.38 -6.99
CA ARG A 25 9.46 21.74 -7.54
C ARG A 25 8.75 21.88 -8.89
N ASP A 26 8.80 20.85 -9.74
CA ASP A 26 8.08 20.83 -11.02
C ASP A 26 6.57 20.83 -10.79
N ILE A 27 6.05 20.00 -9.86
CA ILE A 27 4.65 20.04 -9.43
C ILE A 27 4.28 21.47 -9.06
N ILE A 28 4.94 22.06 -8.06
CA ILE A 28 4.64 23.41 -7.57
C ILE A 28 4.67 24.48 -8.68
N LYS A 29 5.64 24.42 -9.60
CA LYS A 29 5.82 25.43 -10.66
C LYS A 29 4.91 25.23 -11.87
N HIS A 30 4.46 24.00 -12.13
CA HIS A 30 3.75 23.61 -13.34
C HIS A 30 2.48 22.83 -12.99
N PRO A 31 1.51 23.44 -12.29
CA PRO A 31 0.26 22.77 -11.91
C PRO A 31 -0.50 22.19 -13.11
N GLU A 32 -0.40 22.83 -14.27
CA GLU A 32 -1.01 22.39 -15.53
C GLU A 32 -0.49 21.03 -16.04
N LYS A 33 0.73 20.62 -15.64
CA LYS A 33 1.31 19.34 -16.03
C LYS A 33 0.90 18.18 -15.11
N HIS A 34 0.43 18.52 -13.91
CA HIS A 34 0.11 17.56 -12.85
C HIS A 34 -1.33 17.74 -12.33
N PRO A 35 -2.35 17.84 -13.21
CA PRO A 35 -3.72 18.18 -12.81
C PRO A 35 -4.30 17.23 -11.76
N ALA A 36 -3.86 15.97 -11.72
CA ALA A 36 -4.28 14.98 -10.73
C ALA A 36 -3.79 15.27 -9.29
N LEU A 37 -2.83 16.19 -9.11
CA LEU A 37 -2.28 16.53 -7.79
C LEU A 37 -2.89 17.80 -7.19
N TYR A 38 -3.80 18.47 -7.90
CA TYR A 38 -4.42 19.73 -7.49
C TYR A 38 -5.89 19.57 -7.16
N PHE A 39 -6.24 19.94 -5.93
CA PHE A 39 -7.58 19.79 -5.38
C PHE A 39 -8.65 20.54 -6.20
N GLU A 40 -8.31 21.70 -6.75
CA GLU A 40 -9.22 22.57 -7.50
C GLU A 40 -9.77 21.92 -8.78
N ASN A 41 -9.11 20.87 -9.28
CA ASN A 41 -9.58 20.10 -10.44
C ASN A 41 -10.66 19.07 -10.08
N TYR A 42 -11.00 18.93 -8.79
CA TYR A 42 -11.96 17.97 -8.30
C TYR A 42 -13.22 18.65 -7.77
N ASN A 43 -14.38 18.07 -8.07
CA ASN A 43 -15.64 18.46 -7.44
C ASN A 43 -15.85 17.67 -6.15
N PHE A 44 -15.46 18.28 -5.03
CA PHE A 44 -15.59 17.73 -3.69
C PHE A 44 -16.58 18.51 -2.82
N ASN A 45 -17.52 17.78 -2.22
CA ASN A 45 -18.37 18.28 -1.16
C ASN A 45 -18.23 17.34 0.04
N LYS A 46 -17.69 17.84 1.15
CA LYS A 46 -17.45 17.05 2.36
C LYS A 46 -18.71 16.42 2.96
N ASN A 47 -19.90 16.97 2.65
CA ASN A 47 -21.17 16.49 3.17
C ASN A 47 -21.76 15.33 2.34
N THR A 48 -21.20 15.01 1.16
CA THR A 48 -21.63 13.83 0.41
C THR A 48 -21.13 12.56 1.09
N SER A 49 -21.95 11.51 1.03
CA SER A 49 -21.59 10.21 1.56
C SER A 49 -20.38 9.63 0.81
N LEU A 50 -19.61 8.73 1.44
CA LEU A 50 -18.50 8.06 0.77
C LEU A 50 -18.95 7.26 -0.46
N LEU A 51 -20.16 6.70 -0.43
CA LEU A 51 -20.72 5.95 -1.56
C LEU A 51 -20.94 6.83 -2.79
N GLU A 52 -21.40 8.07 -2.60
CA GLU A 52 -21.58 9.07 -3.67
C GLU A 52 -20.25 9.61 -4.23
N ARG A 53 -19.13 9.30 -3.58
CA ARG A 53 -17.79 9.65 -4.07
C ARG A 53 -17.23 8.62 -5.06
N ILE A 54 -17.93 7.49 -5.27
CA ILE A 54 -17.65 6.58 -6.40
C ILE A 54 -18.07 7.27 -7.70
N LYS A 55 -17.10 7.61 -8.52
CA LYS A 55 -17.32 8.31 -9.80
C LYS A 55 -16.48 7.66 -10.89
N ILE A 56 -16.80 7.97 -12.15
CA ILE A 56 -15.89 7.70 -13.26
C ILE A 56 -14.60 8.50 -13.01
N ALA A 57 -13.43 7.88 -13.18
CA ALA A 57 -12.17 8.59 -13.08
C ALA A 57 -12.14 9.72 -14.13
N PRO A 58 -11.89 10.98 -13.75
CA PRO A 58 -11.66 12.05 -14.71
C PRO A 58 -10.49 11.69 -15.64
N ASP A 59 -10.51 12.18 -16.88
CA ASP A 59 -9.47 11.88 -17.88
C ASP A 59 -8.08 12.23 -17.35
N PHE A 60 -7.94 13.36 -16.67
CA PHE A 60 -6.66 13.79 -16.09
C PHE A 60 -6.13 12.85 -15.00
N VAL A 61 -7.01 12.15 -14.27
CA VAL A 61 -6.60 11.10 -13.32
C VAL A 61 -6.19 9.85 -14.07
N LEU A 62 -7.01 9.40 -15.04
CA LEU A 62 -6.70 8.20 -15.80
C LEU A 62 -5.39 8.34 -16.60
N ASP A 63 -5.15 9.51 -17.19
CA ASP A 63 -3.92 9.81 -17.93
C ASP A 63 -2.71 9.84 -17.00
N ASP A 64 -2.86 10.36 -15.79
CA ASP A 64 -1.78 10.32 -14.80
C ASP A 64 -1.44 8.88 -14.39
N LEU A 65 -2.46 8.06 -14.11
CA LEU A 65 -2.26 6.64 -13.79
C LEU A 65 -1.58 5.88 -14.94
N LYS A 66 -1.93 6.17 -16.20
CA LYS A 66 -1.30 5.55 -17.37
C LYS A 66 0.17 5.90 -17.53
N LYS A 67 0.65 7.05 -17.03
CA LYS A 67 2.08 7.38 -17.02
C LYS A 67 2.89 6.46 -16.10
N GLN A 68 2.23 5.87 -15.10
CA GLN A 68 2.84 5.02 -14.07
C GLN A 68 2.56 3.53 -14.28
N GLN A 69 1.83 3.19 -15.35
CA GLN A 69 1.45 1.82 -15.70
C GLN A 69 2.66 0.98 -16.10
N VAL A 70 2.65 -0.27 -15.68
CA VAL A 70 3.63 -1.30 -16.02
C VAL A 70 3.04 -2.33 -16.99
N TYR A 71 1.90 -2.93 -16.65
CA TYR A 71 1.33 -4.04 -17.44
C TYR A 71 -0.10 -3.83 -17.88
N GLY A 72 -0.89 -3.24 -16.98
CA GLY A 72 -2.31 -3.17 -17.09
C GLY A 72 -2.78 -2.44 -18.35
N LYS A 73 -4.06 -2.55 -18.64
CA LYS A 73 -4.75 -1.78 -19.68
C LYS A 73 -5.83 -0.92 -19.02
N TYR A 74 -5.33 0.08 -18.30
CA TYR A 74 -6.15 0.94 -17.45
C TYR A 74 -7.29 1.57 -18.25
N SER A 75 -8.50 1.21 -17.84
CA SER A 75 -9.75 1.80 -18.31
C SER A 75 -10.68 2.00 -17.14
N THR A 76 -11.56 3.00 -17.23
CA THR A 76 -12.50 3.28 -16.15
C THR A 76 -13.49 2.11 -15.99
N TYR A 77 -13.89 1.89 -14.75
CA TYR A 77 -14.93 0.92 -14.40
C TYR A 77 -15.98 1.62 -13.53
N ILE A 78 -17.25 1.36 -13.82
CA ILE A 78 -18.36 1.81 -12.99
C ILE A 78 -18.93 0.58 -12.30
N PRO A 79 -18.84 0.49 -10.96
CA PRO A 79 -19.47 -0.59 -10.23
C PRO A 79 -20.98 -0.66 -10.50
N THR A 80 -21.47 -1.87 -10.68
CA THR A 80 -22.90 -2.21 -10.78
C THR A 80 -23.63 -1.89 -9.46
N GLY A 81 -24.97 -1.97 -9.47
CA GLY A 81 -25.77 -1.78 -8.26
C GLY A 81 -25.34 -2.70 -7.11
N ASP A 82 -25.17 -3.99 -7.39
CA ASP A 82 -24.77 -4.99 -6.39
C ASP A 82 -23.34 -4.74 -5.87
N GLU A 83 -22.43 -4.31 -6.73
CA GLU A 83 -21.06 -3.97 -6.34
C GLU A 83 -20.99 -2.70 -5.49
N LYS A 84 -21.87 -1.71 -5.74
CA LYS A 84 -22.02 -0.54 -4.87
C LYS A 84 -22.56 -0.93 -3.50
N LEU A 85 -23.54 -1.85 -3.43
CA LEU A 85 -24.04 -2.39 -2.16
C LEU A 85 -22.96 -3.17 -1.41
N LEU A 86 -22.14 -3.95 -2.13
CA LEU A 86 -20.98 -4.62 -1.55
C LEU A 86 -19.96 -3.62 -0.99
N PHE A 87 -19.68 -2.55 -1.73
CA PHE A 87 -18.80 -1.48 -1.30
C PHE A 87 -19.31 -0.79 -0.03
N GLU A 88 -20.59 -0.40 -0.01
CA GLU A 88 -21.23 0.20 1.17
C GLU A 88 -21.16 -0.73 2.38
N LYS A 89 -21.46 -2.02 2.19
CA LYS A 89 -21.32 -3.03 3.24
C LYS A 89 -19.90 -3.06 3.81
N TYR A 90 -18.87 -2.98 2.96
CA TYR A 90 -17.48 -3.04 3.41
C TYR A 90 -16.99 -1.73 3.99
N LEU A 91 -17.45 -0.57 3.51
CA LEU A 91 -17.25 0.71 4.18
C LEU A 91 -17.76 0.65 5.63
N ASN A 92 -18.95 0.09 5.85
CA ASN A 92 -19.53 -0.04 7.19
C ASN A 92 -18.75 -1.01 8.10
N LEU A 93 -17.98 -1.93 7.51
CA LEU A 93 -17.08 -2.82 8.24
C LEU A 93 -15.71 -2.20 8.55
N LEU A 94 -15.34 -1.07 7.94
CA LEU A 94 -14.09 -0.40 8.27
C LEU A 94 -14.11 0.10 9.72
N PRO A 95 -12.96 0.23 10.40
CA PRO A 95 -12.89 0.88 11.70
C PRO A 95 -13.49 2.29 11.67
N LYS A 96 -14.07 2.73 12.80
CA LYS A 96 -14.69 4.07 12.88
C LYS A 96 -13.70 5.17 12.52
N LEU A 97 -12.47 5.11 13.05
CA LEU A 97 -11.40 6.05 12.74
C LEU A 97 -11.16 6.15 11.22
N ASN A 98 -11.02 5.02 10.53
CA ASN A 98 -10.84 4.98 9.09
C ASN A 98 -12.01 5.65 8.37
N ARG A 99 -13.27 5.33 8.73
CA ARG A 99 -14.44 5.96 8.10
C ARG A 99 -14.48 7.47 8.31
N ASP A 100 -14.16 7.95 9.52
CA ASP A 100 -14.17 9.38 9.84
C ASP A 100 -13.10 10.14 9.04
N VAL A 101 -11.89 9.59 8.97
CA VAL A 101 -10.78 10.18 8.19
C VAL A 101 -11.10 10.17 6.70
N LEU A 102 -11.64 9.07 6.17
CA LEU A 102 -12.09 9.03 4.77
C LEU A 102 -13.19 10.05 4.51
N ALA A 103 -14.19 10.18 5.38
CA ALA A 103 -15.26 11.17 5.22
C ALA A 103 -14.69 12.59 5.13
N ALA A 104 -13.64 12.90 5.89
CA ALA A 104 -12.97 14.20 5.86
C ALA A 104 -12.05 14.42 4.65
N LYS A 105 -11.32 13.39 4.19
CA LYS A 105 -10.18 13.55 3.26
C LYS A 105 -10.38 12.94 1.87
N LEU A 106 -11.23 11.93 1.73
CA LEU A 106 -11.38 11.17 0.48
C LEU A 106 -12.27 11.93 -0.50
N ILE A 107 -11.71 12.48 -1.56
CA ILE A 107 -12.43 13.33 -2.52
C ILE A 107 -13.05 12.56 -3.68
N GLY A 108 -12.54 11.36 -3.96
CA GLY A 108 -13.00 10.51 -5.05
C GLY A 108 -12.56 9.07 -4.88
N ILE A 109 -13.40 8.14 -5.37
CA ILE A 109 -13.10 6.71 -5.47
C ILE A 109 -13.30 6.33 -6.93
N TYR A 110 -12.25 5.78 -7.54
CA TYR A 110 -12.21 5.45 -8.95
C TYR A 110 -11.89 3.97 -9.13
N PHE A 111 -12.81 3.23 -9.74
CA PHE A 111 -12.54 1.85 -10.11
C PHE A 111 -11.89 1.81 -11.48
N ILE A 112 -10.78 1.07 -11.58
CA ILE A 112 -9.99 0.93 -12.81
C ILE A 112 -9.90 -0.56 -13.14
N ASN A 113 -10.20 -0.91 -14.38
CA ASN A 113 -9.96 -2.26 -14.88
C ASN A 113 -8.48 -2.46 -15.12
N ASP A 114 -8.03 -3.69 -14.84
CA ASP A 114 -6.67 -4.15 -15.15
C ASP A 114 -5.61 -3.22 -14.53
N TYR A 115 -5.85 -2.75 -13.30
CA TYR A 115 -4.88 -1.97 -12.55
C TYR A 115 -3.73 -2.87 -12.09
N ASP A 116 -2.47 -2.41 -12.09
CA ASP A 116 -1.32 -3.29 -11.79
C ASP A 116 -1.35 -3.81 -10.35
N GLY A 117 -1.84 -3.00 -9.40
CA GLY A 117 -2.01 -3.34 -7.99
C GLY A 117 -3.46 -3.63 -7.58
N GLY A 118 -3.71 -3.67 -6.27
CA GLY A 118 -5.07 -3.83 -5.72
C GLY A 118 -5.79 -2.50 -5.60
N GLY A 119 -5.05 -1.46 -5.25
CA GLY A 119 -5.50 -0.09 -5.19
C GLY A 119 -4.32 0.84 -4.96
N SER A 120 -4.62 2.13 -4.88
CA SER A 120 -3.68 3.13 -4.39
C SER A 120 -4.44 4.33 -3.82
N THR A 121 -3.84 4.95 -2.83
CA THR A 121 -4.29 6.21 -2.23
C THR A 121 -3.34 7.30 -2.67
N ASN A 122 -3.84 8.21 -3.51
CA ASN A 122 -3.06 9.29 -4.08
C ASN A 122 -3.44 10.59 -3.39
N TRP A 123 -2.45 11.42 -3.06
CA TRP A 123 -2.69 12.71 -2.44
C TRP A 123 -2.99 13.78 -3.49
N VAL A 124 -3.76 14.78 -3.08
CA VAL A 124 -3.94 16.05 -3.81
C VAL A 124 -3.78 17.19 -2.83
N MET A 125 -3.33 18.34 -3.32
CA MET A 125 -3.08 19.52 -2.49
C MET A 125 -3.97 20.68 -2.92
N ASP A 126 -4.53 21.39 -1.95
CA ASP A 126 -5.23 22.65 -2.20
C ASP A 126 -4.26 23.85 -2.16
N LYS A 127 -4.73 25.03 -2.59
CA LYS A 127 -3.97 26.29 -2.53
C LYS A 127 -3.46 26.69 -1.13
N ASN A 128 -3.99 26.10 -0.07
CA ASN A 128 -3.59 26.35 1.33
C ASN A 128 -2.62 25.27 1.86
N ASN A 129 -2.14 24.37 1.00
CA ASN A 129 -1.32 23.20 1.34
C ASN A 129 -2.01 22.15 2.23
N ASN A 130 -3.35 22.13 2.26
CA ASN A 130 -4.06 21.00 2.85
C ASN A 130 -4.02 19.81 1.88
N MET A 131 -3.72 18.63 2.42
CA MET A 131 -3.76 17.39 1.66
C MET A 131 -5.10 16.68 1.80
N TYR A 132 -5.64 16.28 0.67
CA TYR A 132 -6.77 15.39 0.49
C TYR A 132 -6.31 14.17 -0.30
N VAL A 133 -7.18 13.17 -0.48
CA VAL A 133 -6.81 11.95 -1.20
C VAL A 133 -7.90 11.48 -2.14
N TYR A 134 -7.53 10.84 -3.23
CA TYR A 134 -8.44 9.97 -3.98
C TYR A 134 -7.93 8.53 -3.95
N MET A 135 -8.86 7.58 -4.04
CA MET A 135 -8.53 6.16 -4.10
C MET A 135 -8.77 5.62 -5.50
N VAL A 136 -7.80 4.85 -5.98
CA VAL A 136 -7.94 3.98 -7.14
C VAL A 136 -8.11 2.56 -6.63
N ILE A 137 -9.09 1.84 -7.16
CA ILE A 137 -9.38 0.46 -6.77
C ILE A 137 -9.43 -0.40 -8.02
N ASN A 138 -8.67 -1.49 -8.03
CA ASN A 138 -8.75 -2.46 -9.12
C ASN A 138 -10.12 -3.14 -9.11
N SER A 139 -10.83 -3.12 -10.24
CA SER A 139 -12.16 -3.73 -10.35
C SER A 139 -12.15 -5.24 -10.10
N VAL A 140 -11.00 -5.91 -10.21
CA VAL A 140 -10.84 -7.33 -9.86
C VAL A 140 -11.17 -7.60 -8.38
N LEU A 141 -10.94 -6.63 -7.49
CA LEU A 141 -11.17 -6.78 -6.06
C LEU A 141 -12.65 -6.96 -5.69
N LEU A 142 -13.57 -6.58 -6.59
CA LEU A 142 -15.01 -6.80 -6.44
C LEU A 142 -15.39 -8.28 -6.62
N LYS A 143 -14.55 -9.04 -7.34
CA LYS A 143 -14.86 -10.40 -7.81
C LYS A 143 -14.18 -11.46 -6.96
N GLU A 144 -12.88 -11.28 -6.71
CA GLU A 144 -12.04 -12.23 -5.97
C GLU A 144 -12.29 -12.16 -4.46
N ASP A 145 -12.07 -13.28 -3.77
CA ASP A 145 -11.91 -13.28 -2.32
C ASP A 145 -10.50 -12.84 -1.89
N ILE A 146 -10.33 -12.52 -0.60
CA ILE A 146 -9.05 -12.06 -0.06
C ILE A 146 -7.93 -13.11 -0.29
N SER A 147 -8.25 -14.40 -0.18
CA SER A 147 -7.27 -15.49 -0.34
C SER A 147 -6.74 -15.55 -1.77
N GLN A 148 -7.64 -15.44 -2.76
CA GLN A 148 -7.29 -15.41 -4.18
C GLN A 148 -6.38 -14.21 -4.49
N TRP A 149 -6.80 -13.01 -4.07
CA TRP A 149 -6.03 -11.79 -4.34
C TRP A 149 -4.66 -11.80 -3.69
N LEU A 150 -4.56 -12.17 -2.40
CA LEU A 150 -3.27 -12.22 -1.71
C LEU A 150 -2.37 -13.32 -2.26
N THR A 151 -2.94 -14.45 -2.71
CA THR A 151 -2.18 -15.48 -3.42
C THR A 151 -1.58 -14.91 -4.71
N TYR A 152 -2.35 -14.18 -5.51
CA TYR A 152 -1.82 -13.50 -6.69
C TYR A 152 -0.71 -12.48 -6.32
N LYS A 153 -0.98 -11.60 -5.34
CA LYS A 153 -0.04 -10.57 -4.86
C LYS A 153 1.30 -11.17 -4.44
N GLU A 154 1.29 -12.24 -3.64
CA GLU A 154 2.54 -12.86 -3.16
C GLU A 154 3.34 -13.51 -4.30
N ASN A 155 2.67 -14.15 -5.26
CA ASN A 155 3.37 -14.81 -6.37
C ASN A 155 3.89 -13.83 -7.44
N CYS A 156 3.40 -12.57 -7.49
CA CYS A 156 3.78 -11.63 -8.56
C CYS A 156 5.27 -11.21 -8.50
N CYS A 157 5.91 -11.36 -7.33
CA CYS A 157 7.34 -11.07 -7.13
C CYS A 157 8.28 -12.13 -7.70
N PHE A 158 7.77 -13.34 -7.97
CA PHE A 158 8.60 -14.50 -8.27
C PHE A 158 8.48 -14.93 -9.71
N ILE A 159 9.59 -15.40 -10.27
CA ILE A 159 9.60 -16.07 -11.57
C ILE A 159 8.77 -17.36 -11.43
N PRO A 160 7.75 -17.59 -12.28
CA PRO A 160 6.99 -18.84 -12.26
C PRO A 160 7.92 -20.05 -12.40
N GLY A 161 7.77 -21.04 -11.53
CA GLY A 161 8.64 -22.21 -11.48
C GLY A 161 8.23 -23.18 -10.37
N ASN A 162 9.21 -23.82 -9.74
CA ASN A 162 8.97 -24.89 -8.75
C ASN A 162 8.45 -24.39 -7.40
N GLY A 163 8.45 -23.07 -7.18
CA GLY A 163 7.92 -22.42 -5.99
C GLY A 163 6.52 -21.88 -6.22
N LYS A 164 5.61 -22.12 -5.27
CA LYS A 164 4.25 -21.54 -5.28
C LYS A 164 3.85 -21.12 -3.87
N ILE A 165 3.25 -19.94 -3.77
CA ILE A 165 2.64 -19.47 -2.52
C ILE A 165 1.12 -19.58 -2.63
N VAL A 166 0.45 -19.95 -1.54
CA VAL A 166 -1.01 -19.87 -1.39
C VAL A 166 -1.32 -19.23 -0.05
N VAL A 167 -2.07 -18.14 -0.06
CA VAL A 167 -2.50 -17.42 1.13
C VAL A 167 -3.92 -17.82 1.48
N ASN A 168 -4.17 -18.19 2.73
CA ASN A 168 -5.49 -18.48 3.27
C ASN A 168 -5.93 -17.36 4.21
N CYS A 169 -6.89 -16.55 3.75
CA CYS A 169 -7.60 -15.55 4.54
C CYS A 169 -9.11 -15.83 4.63
N GLY A 170 -9.53 -17.05 4.28
CA GLY A 170 -10.94 -17.41 4.13
C GLY A 170 -11.56 -16.83 2.86
N SER A 171 -12.82 -17.20 2.63
CA SER A 171 -13.61 -16.81 1.46
C SER A 171 -14.83 -15.95 1.79
N LYS A 172 -15.02 -15.59 3.08
CA LYS A 172 -16.17 -14.82 3.57
C LYS A 172 -16.23 -13.42 2.98
N TYR A 173 -15.08 -12.81 2.75
CA TYR A 173 -14.96 -11.43 2.27
C TYR A 173 -14.26 -11.38 0.91
N LYS A 174 -14.75 -10.50 0.04
CA LYS A 174 -14.10 -10.13 -1.21
C LYS A 174 -12.82 -9.34 -0.93
N ALA A 175 -11.87 -9.42 -1.86
CA ALA A 175 -10.60 -8.73 -1.78
C ALA A 175 -10.76 -7.20 -1.65
N LEU A 176 -11.91 -6.65 -2.06
CA LEU A 176 -12.29 -5.26 -1.83
C LEU A 176 -12.13 -4.86 -0.35
N LEU A 177 -12.48 -5.72 0.61
CA LEU A 177 -12.34 -5.37 2.03
C LEU A 177 -10.87 -5.20 2.42
N TYR A 178 -9.99 -6.07 1.94
CA TYR A 178 -8.55 -5.96 2.16
C TYR A 178 -8.02 -4.65 1.53
N GLY A 179 -8.39 -4.37 0.28
CA GLY A 179 -8.01 -3.12 -0.40
C GLY A 179 -8.47 -1.88 0.37
N LEU A 180 -9.75 -1.83 0.78
CA LEU A 180 -10.27 -0.70 1.55
C LEU A 180 -9.60 -0.53 2.92
N LEU A 181 -9.32 -1.61 3.64
CA LEU A 181 -8.58 -1.55 4.90
C LEU A 181 -7.18 -1.00 4.68
N HIS A 182 -6.44 -1.58 3.74
CA HIS A 182 -5.06 -1.19 3.44
C HIS A 182 -4.97 0.28 3.02
N GLU A 183 -5.74 0.68 2.01
CA GLU A 183 -5.73 2.05 1.49
C GLU A 183 -6.23 3.07 2.51
N SER A 184 -7.27 2.74 3.29
CA SER A 184 -7.74 3.65 4.33
C SER A 184 -6.75 3.83 5.48
N ASN A 185 -5.90 2.83 5.76
CA ASN A 185 -4.83 2.98 6.75
C ASN A 185 -3.76 3.97 6.27
N HIS A 186 -3.44 4.05 4.97
CA HIS A 186 -2.59 5.12 4.45
C HIS A 186 -3.19 6.51 4.73
N VAL A 187 -4.51 6.67 4.58
CA VAL A 187 -5.17 7.96 4.90
C VAL A 187 -5.13 8.27 6.40
N VAL A 188 -5.32 7.25 7.25
CA VAL A 188 -5.18 7.40 8.71
C VAL A 188 -3.76 7.85 9.07
N ASP A 189 -2.75 7.25 8.45
CA ASP A 189 -1.35 7.63 8.69
C ASP A 189 -1.02 9.03 8.19
N LEU A 190 -1.55 9.44 7.03
CA LEU A 190 -1.41 10.82 6.53
C LEU A 190 -1.89 11.86 7.56
N GLU A 191 -2.98 11.54 8.26
CA GLU A 191 -3.62 12.45 9.21
C GLU A 191 -2.98 12.39 10.60
N LEU A 192 -2.65 11.20 11.10
CA LEU A 192 -2.17 11.02 12.46
C LEU A 192 -0.64 11.01 12.58
N GLY A 193 0.08 10.82 11.48
CA GLY A 193 1.54 10.68 11.48
C GLY A 193 2.00 9.50 12.33
N ILE A 194 1.39 8.32 12.09
CA ILE A 194 1.74 7.07 12.76
C ILE A 194 3.14 6.65 12.34
N THR A 195 3.46 6.79 11.05
CA THR A 195 4.81 6.74 10.51
C THR A 195 5.35 8.16 10.30
N PRO A 196 6.67 8.33 10.06
CA PRO A 196 7.26 9.65 9.87
C PRO A 196 6.69 10.41 8.65
N TYR A 197 6.39 9.70 7.56
CA TYR A 197 5.76 10.21 6.34
C TYR A 197 5.36 9.06 5.41
N LEU A 198 4.33 9.24 4.57
CA LEU A 198 3.88 8.20 3.62
C LEU A 198 4.82 7.97 2.44
N ALA A 199 5.41 9.04 1.92
CA ALA A 199 6.31 8.99 0.76
C ALA A 199 7.23 10.23 0.77
N GLU A 200 8.34 10.17 0.04
CA GLU A 200 9.35 11.24 0.04
C GLU A 200 8.83 12.56 -0.53
N ASP A 201 7.92 12.51 -1.50
CA ASP A 201 7.23 13.68 -2.03
C ASP A 201 6.32 14.35 -0.97
N VAL A 202 5.54 13.57 -0.23
CA VAL A 202 4.73 14.06 0.89
C VAL A 202 5.61 14.70 1.96
N LYS A 203 6.73 14.08 2.30
CA LYS A 203 7.72 14.63 3.23
C LYS A 203 8.25 15.97 2.75
N TYR A 204 8.65 16.06 1.48
CA TYR A 204 9.16 17.30 0.89
C TYR A 204 8.09 18.40 0.89
N LEU A 205 6.90 18.11 0.37
CA LEU A 205 5.79 19.06 0.22
C LEU A 205 5.29 19.59 1.57
N ARG A 206 5.18 18.72 2.58
CA ARG A 206 4.77 19.11 3.94
C ARG A 206 5.93 19.56 4.83
N LYS A 207 7.17 19.58 4.31
CA LYS A 207 8.40 19.93 5.05
C LYS A 207 8.54 19.11 6.34
N LEU A 208 8.19 17.83 6.27
CA LEU A 208 8.29 16.92 7.40
C LEU A 208 9.74 16.57 7.67
N LYS A 209 10.09 16.45 8.95
CA LYS A 209 11.39 15.93 9.37
C LYS A 209 11.29 14.42 9.52
N ASN A 210 12.38 13.72 9.21
CA ASN A 210 12.49 12.32 9.59
C ASN A 210 12.55 12.25 11.13
N LYS A 211 11.49 11.77 11.76
CA LYS A 211 11.36 11.61 13.20
C LYS A 211 10.95 10.18 13.50
N ASN A 212 11.64 9.48 14.40
CA ASN A 212 11.18 8.16 14.84
C ASN A 212 9.82 8.32 15.53
N THR A 213 8.84 7.53 15.11
CA THR A 213 7.53 7.45 15.77
C THR A 213 7.52 6.24 16.70
N LYS A 214 6.48 6.12 17.55
CA LYS A 214 6.31 4.90 18.36
C LYS A 214 6.21 3.63 17.49
N PHE A 215 5.72 3.76 16.25
CA PHE A 215 5.55 2.65 15.33
C PHE A 215 6.86 2.22 14.66
N THR A 216 7.71 3.18 14.30
CA THR A 216 8.96 2.92 13.57
C THR A 216 10.19 2.77 14.46
N LYS A 217 10.13 3.27 15.69
CA LYS A 217 11.24 3.22 16.64
C LYS A 217 11.74 1.78 16.82
N ASP A 218 13.05 1.62 16.74
CA ASP A 218 13.78 0.35 16.87
C ASP A 218 13.45 -0.69 15.78
N ILE A 219 12.57 -0.38 14.82
CA ILE A 219 12.20 -1.24 13.68
C ILE A 219 12.77 -0.71 12.37
N TRP A 220 12.65 0.59 12.14
CA TRP A 220 13.09 1.27 10.91
C TRP A 220 14.14 2.35 11.20
N LEU A 221 15.24 2.31 10.42
CA LEU A 221 16.27 3.35 10.41
C LEU A 221 15.91 4.48 9.44
N GLU A 222 15.39 4.11 8.26
CA GLU A 222 14.92 5.03 7.22
C GLU A 222 13.70 4.43 6.51
N TYR A 223 13.08 5.20 5.60
CA TYR A 223 11.82 4.85 4.93
C TYR A 223 11.73 3.38 4.48
N ASN A 224 12.76 2.87 3.80
CA ASN A 224 12.82 1.51 3.28
C ASN A 224 13.99 0.68 3.85
N ASN A 225 14.58 1.15 4.96
CA ASN A 225 15.75 0.55 5.60
C ASN A 225 15.41 0.13 7.05
N PRO A 226 15.10 -1.14 7.31
CA PRO A 226 14.84 -1.62 8.66
C PRO A 226 16.13 -1.74 9.47
N HIS A 227 16.01 -1.89 10.79
CA HIS A 227 17.13 -2.28 11.63
C HIS A 227 17.74 -3.60 11.14
N LYS A 228 19.07 -3.73 11.24
CA LYS A 228 19.83 -4.87 10.69
C LYS A 228 19.35 -6.23 11.20
N GLU A 229 18.83 -6.29 12.42
CA GLU A 229 18.27 -7.52 13.01
C GLU A 229 16.97 -7.99 12.34
N TYR A 230 16.27 -7.07 11.65
CA TYR A 230 15.00 -7.33 10.96
C TYR A 230 15.14 -7.30 9.43
N ASP A 231 16.30 -6.89 8.90
CA ASP A 231 16.60 -7.03 7.48
C ASP A 231 16.97 -8.48 7.15
N PHE A 232 16.72 -8.89 5.90
CA PHE A 232 17.07 -10.22 5.43
C PHE A 232 17.47 -10.22 3.97
N LYS A 233 18.30 -11.19 3.60
CA LYS A 233 18.89 -11.30 2.27
C LYS A 233 17.80 -11.28 1.19
N GLY A 234 17.92 -10.34 0.26
CA GLY A 234 17.03 -10.21 -0.89
C GLY A 234 15.73 -9.44 -0.63
N ARG A 235 15.43 -9.00 0.60
CA ARG A 235 14.21 -8.24 0.95
C ARG A 235 13.97 -7.05 0.02
N SER A 236 14.99 -6.21 -0.14
CA SER A 236 14.94 -5.01 -1.00
C SER A 236 14.98 -5.31 -2.50
N GLY A 237 15.18 -6.57 -2.87
CA GLY A 237 15.10 -7.06 -4.25
C GLY A 237 13.71 -7.53 -4.66
N LEU A 238 12.81 -7.76 -3.71
CA LEU A 238 11.42 -8.09 -3.97
C LEU A 238 10.72 -6.86 -4.56
N ALA A 239 10.04 -7.05 -5.68
CA ALA A 239 9.32 -5.98 -6.35
C ALA A 239 7.92 -6.47 -6.73
N TYR A 240 6.92 -5.80 -6.19
CA TYR A 240 5.51 -6.12 -6.42
C TYR A 240 4.99 -5.31 -7.60
N TYR A 241 4.16 -5.96 -8.42
CA TYR A 241 3.49 -5.30 -9.55
C TYR A 241 4.49 -4.69 -10.56
N THR A 242 5.67 -5.31 -10.71
CA THR A 242 6.70 -4.88 -11.67
C THR A 242 7.21 -6.03 -12.54
N MET A 243 7.88 -5.68 -13.65
CA MET A 243 8.65 -6.59 -14.50
C MET A 243 9.84 -7.27 -13.83
N ARG A 244 10.29 -6.73 -12.71
CA ARG A 244 11.38 -7.33 -11.96
C ARG A 244 10.85 -8.44 -11.09
N ARG A 245 11.16 -9.68 -11.48
CA ARG A 245 10.89 -10.88 -10.69
C ARG A 245 12.18 -11.51 -10.24
N VAL A 246 12.16 -12.10 -9.05
CA VAL A 246 13.31 -12.83 -8.50
C VAL A 246 13.04 -14.32 -8.49
N LEU A 247 14.11 -15.12 -8.38
CA LEU A 247 13.97 -16.54 -8.11
C LEU A 247 13.28 -16.74 -6.76
N PHE A 248 12.35 -17.68 -6.73
CA PHE A 248 11.69 -18.09 -5.51
C PHE A 248 12.71 -18.70 -4.52
N ASP A 249 12.60 -18.30 -3.25
CA ASP A 249 13.35 -18.89 -2.14
C ASP A 249 12.45 -18.87 -0.89
N LYS A 250 12.16 -20.04 -0.33
CA LYS A 250 11.34 -20.15 0.90
C LYS A 250 11.96 -19.41 2.08
N ALA A 251 13.26 -19.11 2.06
CA ALA A 251 13.94 -18.35 3.09
C ALA A 251 13.32 -16.96 3.30
N TYR A 252 12.70 -16.34 2.29
CA TYR A 252 11.98 -15.08 2.46
C TYR A 252 10.92 -15.18 3.56
N TYR A 253 10.09 -16.22 3.51
CA TYR A 253 9.01 -16.42 4.48
C TYR A 253 9.51 -16.96 5.83
N MET A 254 10.61 -17.73 5.83
CA MET A 254 11.26 -18.16 7.08
C MET A 254 11.92 -17.00 7.83
N ASN A 255 12.38 -15.97 7.12
CA ASN A 255 12.87 -14.75 7.73
C ASN A 255 11.72 -13.83 8.14
N LEU A 256 10.66 -13.73 7.33
CA LEU A 256 9.44 -13.00 7.68
C LEU A 256 8.88 -13.47 9.03
N SER A 257 8.79 -14.79 9.25
CA SER A 257 8.26 -15.36 10.50
C SER A 257 9.09 -15.05 11.75
N LYS A 258 10.34 -14.60 11.58
CA LYS A 258 11.25 -14.16 12.65
C LYS A 258 11.37 -12.64 12.74
N SER A 259 10.65 -11.92 11.88
CA SER A 259 10.68 -10.46 11.77
C SER A 259 9.46 -9.83 12.45
N PRO A 260 9.48 -8.50 12.67
CA PRO A 260 8.34 -7.74 13.15
C PRO A 260 7.33 -7.40 12.05
N PHE A 261 7.53 -7.86 10.81
CA PHE A 261 6.67 -7.56 9.67
C PHE A 261 5.60 -8.63 9.50
N VAL A 262 4.39 -8.21 9.15
CA VAL A 262 3.26 -9.12 8.96
C VAL A 262 3.23 -9.77 7.58
N SER A 263 3.86 -9.14 6.57
CA SER A 263 3.91 -9.60 5.18
C SER A 263 5.24 -9.19 4.54
N LEU A 264 5.63 -9.85 3.45
CA LEU A 264 6.80 -9.45 2.67
C LEU A 264 6.61 -8.06 2.02
N TYR A 265 5.38 -7.71 1.67
CA TYR A 265 5.04 -6.38 1.15
C TYR A 265 5.19 -5.29 2.22
N GLY A 266 4.67 -5.51 3.42
CA GLY A 266 4.85 -4.60 4.55
C GLY A 266 6.31 -4.45 4.97
N SER A 267 7.17 -5.44 4.70
CA SER A 267 8.60 -5.33 4.94
C SER A 267 9.34 -4.40 3.97
N GLN A 268 8.68 -3.81 2.96
CA GLN A 268 9.35 -2.98 1.95
C GLN A 268 9.67 -1.57 2.45
N ASN A 269 8.76 -0.94 3.19
CA ASN A 269 8.93 0.37 3.78
C ASN A 269 7.96 0.56 4.97
N TRP A 270 8.19 1.56 5.81
CA TRP A 270 7.38 1.74 7.02
C TRP A 270 5.90 2.06 6.76
N ALA A 271 5.55 2.58 5.58
CA ALA A 271 4.18 3.00 5.26
C ALA A 271 3.35 1.76 4.94
N GLU A 272 3.92 0.87 4.11
CA GLU A 272 3.34 -0.44 3.84
C GLU A 272 3.32 -1.33 5.08
N ASP A 273 4.36 -1.26 5.93
CA ASP A 273 4.39 -1.97 7.22
C ASP A 273 3.18 -1.59 8.07
N PHE A 274 2.92 -0.29 8.25
CA PHE A 274 1.76 0.17 8.99
C PHE A 274 0.44 -0.27 8.34
N ALA A 275 0.28 -0.03 7.04
CA ALA A 275 -0.97 -0.33 6.33
C ALA A 275 -1.31 -1.83 6.35
N ASP A 276 -0.33 -2.70 6.08
CA ASP A 276 -0.55 -4.15 6.15
C ASP A 276 -0.74 -4.62 7.59
N MET A 277 0.05 -4.14 8.56
CA MET A 277 -0.08 -4.57 9.96
C MET A 277 -1.45 -4.22 10.54
N ALA A 278 -1.94 -3.00 10.30
CA ALA A 278 -3.28 -2.58 10.71
C ALA A 278 -4.38 -3.41 10.01
N THR A 279 -4.21 -3.67 8.71
CA THR A 279 -5.16 -4.49 7.92
C THR A 279 -5.26 -5.92 8.44
N PHE A 280 -4.13 -6.60 8.60
CA PHE A 280 -4.11 -7.98 9.08
C PHE A 280 -4.50 -8.10 10.55
N TYR A 281 -4.15 -7.12 11.39
CA TYR A 281 -4.70 -7.06 12.75
C TYR A 281 -6.23 -7.00 12.72
N TYR A 282 -6.83 -6.12 11.91
CA TYR A 282 -8.28 -6.00 11.84
C TYR A 282 -8.94 -7.29 11.30
N LEU A 283 -8.41 -7.84 10.20
CA LEU A 283 -8.93 -9.08 9.62
C LEU A 283 -8.88 -10.26 10.60
N THR A 284 -7.77 -10.43 11.31
CA THR A 284 -7.55 -11.62 12.17
C THR A 284 -8.07 -11.43 13.59
N GLN A 285 -7.85 -10.28 14.21
CA GLN A 285 -8.20 -10.04 15.61
C GLN A 285 -9.64 -9.54 15.78
N ILE A 286 -10.18 -8.78 14.82
CA ILE A 286 -11.54 -8.22 14.92
C ILE A 286 -12.52 -9.07 14.11
N LEU A 287 -12.23 -9.31 12.83
CA LEU A 287 -13.12 -10.06 11.93
C LEU A 287 -12.94 -11.58 11.98
N LYS A 288 -11.97 -12.06 12.77
CA LYS A 288 -11.69 -13.49 13.00
C LYS A 288 -11.49 -14.29 11.71
N GLN A 289 -10.88 -13.68 10.70
CA GLN A 289 -10.45 -14.38 9.49
C GLN A 289 -9.08 -15.05 9.72
N PRO A 290 -8.81 -16.20 9.08
CA PRO A 290 -7.48 -16.79 9.15
C PRO A 290 -6.45 -15.89 8.44
N TYR A 291 -5.17 -16.12 8.72
CA TYR A 291 -4.08 -15.64 7.87
C TYR A 291 -2.92 -16.62 7.94
N GLU A 292 -2.84 -17.46 6.91
CA GLU A 292 -1.84 -18.52 6.80
C GLU A 292 -1.21 -18.45 5.41
N ILE A 293 0.12 -18.63 5.34
CA ILE A 293 0.86 -18.66 4.08
C ILE A 293 1.39 -20.06 3.90
N LYS A 294 0.87 -20.78 2.91
CA LYS A 294 1.38 -22.09 2.49
C LYS A 294 2.36 -21.91 1.35
N ILE A 295 3.51 -22.56 1.49
CA ILE A 295 4.65 -22.44 0.60
C ILE A 295 4.95 -23.83 0.07
N PHE A 296 4.90 -23.98 -1.25
CA PHE A 296 5.15 -25.21 -1.96
C PHE A 296 6.47 -25.10 -2.72
N GLU A 297 7.37 -26.07 -2.53
CA GLU A 297 8.66 -26.17 -3.22
C GLU A 297 8.87 -27.64 -3.63
N GLY A 298 8.49 -27.98 -4.87
CA GLY A 298 8.32 -29.38 -5.27
C GLY A 298 7.27 -30.07 -4.38
N ASP A 299 7.62 -31.22 -3.80
CA ASP A 299 6.74 -31.98 -2.90
C ASP A 299 6.74 -31.45 -1.45
N ASN A 300 7.64 -30.52 -1.12
CA ASN A 300 7.73 -29.97 0.22
C ASN A 300 6.69 -28.86 0.44
N THR A 301 5.96 -28.94 1.55
CA THR A 301 5.02 -27.88 1.97
C THR A 301 5.45 -27.33 3.33
N THR A 302 5.55 -26.00 3.43
CA THR A 302 5.77 -25.28 4.69
C THR A 302 4.62 -24.30 4.91
N THR A 303 4.12 -24.18 6.13
CA THR A 303 3.10 -23.18 6.48
C THR A 303 3.68 -22.20 7.48
N VAL A 304 3.48 -20.91 7.21
CA VAL A 304 3.84 -19.80 8.10
C VAL A 304 2.57 -19.10 8.57
N PHE A 305 2.56 -18.70 9.83
CA PHE A 305 1.48 -17.94 10.46
C PHE A 305 2.04 -16.59 10.92
N PRO A 306 2.06 -15.54 10.06
CA PRO A 306 2.76 -14.30 10.38
C PRO A 306 2.23 -13.62 11.66
N MET A 307 0.92 -13.71 11.92
CA MET A 307 0.29 -13.16 13.14
C MET A 307 0.69 -13.86 14.43
N LEU A 308 1.43 -14.98 14.37
CA LEU A 308 1.95 -15.68 15.54
C LEU A 308 3.43 -15.34 15.83
N SER A 309 4.05 -14.44 15.06
CA SER A 309 5.41 -13.96 15.35
C SER A 309 5.45 -13.19 16.67
N ASP A 310 6.33 -13.59 17.59
CA ASP A 310 6.55 -12.90 18.86
C ASP A 310 6.94 -11.42 18.64
N LYS A 311 7.79 -11.16 17.65
CA LYS A 311 8.24 -9.80 17.30
C LYS A 311 7.12 -8.93 16.73
N LEU A 312 6.21 -9.51 15.97
CA LEU A 312 5.02 -8.79 15.51
C LEU A 312 4.06 -8.53 16.69
N ASN A 313 3.87 -9.51 17.57
CA ASN A 313 2.99 -9.42 18.73
C ASN A 313 3.40 -8.29 19.70
N GLU A 314 4.71 -8.05 19.88
CA GLU A 314 5.25 -6.91 20.64
C GLU A 314 4.74 -5.55 20.11
N ARG A 315 4.41 -5.46 18.82
CA ARG A 315 3.98 -4.22 18.15
C ARG A 315 2.46 -4.04 18.12
N LEU A 316 1.69 -5.13 18.23
CA LEU A 316 0.22 -5.08 18.10
C LEU A 316 -0.49 -4.09 19.05
N PRO A 317 -0.02 -3.83 20.29
CA PRO A 317 -0.64 -2.82 21.15
C PRO A 317 -0.70 -1.41 20.54
N ILE A 318 0.25 -1.05 19.66
CA ILE A 318 0.24 0.23 18.94
C ILE A 318 -0.97 0.28 18.01
N ILE A 319 -1.19 -0.77 17.23
CA ILE A 319 -2.33 -0.89 16.32
C ILE A 319 -3.65 -0.96 17.07
N GLN A 320 -3.71 -1.76 18.15
CA GLN A 320 -4.89 -1.87 18.99
C GLN A 320 -5.35 -0.51 19.54
N SER A 321 -4.42 0.39 19.84
CA SER A 321 -4.75 1.73 20.36
C SER A 321 -5.53 2.60 19.37
N LEU A 322 -5.50 2.30 18.07
CA LEU A 322 -6.26 3.01 17.03
C LEU A 322 -7.75 2.62 17.00
N TYR A 323 -8.11 1.53 17.68
CA TYR A 323 -9.45 0.94 17.67
C TYR A 323 -10.17 1.00 19.03
N LYS A 324 -9.58 1.69 20.01
CA LYS A 324 -10.21 2.03 21.29
C LYS A 324 -10.96 3.34 21.13
#